data_AF-A0A925Z3H4-F1
#
_entry.id   AF-A0A925Z3H4-F1
#
_cell.length_a   1.000
_cell.length_b   1.000
_cell.length_c   1.000
_cell.angle_alpha   90.00
_cell.angle_beta   90.00
_cell.angle_gamma   90.00
#
_symmetry.space_group_name_H-M   'P 1'
#
loop_
_entity.id
_entity.type
_entity.pdbx_description
1 polymer ?
#
loop_
_entity_poly.entity_id
_entity_poly.type
_entity_poly.pdbx_seq_one_letter_code
_entity_poly.pdbx_strand_id
1 'polypeptide(L)'
;MFLVGSIVVLLSLGAACLSAQAQPSAGKTEWRLDNPFRFFKRADDTALHRKAYIALNDEERLRPILAIERRLAKETGGLGWARTFHDGRGVSESLNLESCWYTAAACGGYVHPKSHKVKVWAPGITEPCVWRWNGGEVAAAVCSAETEINVPYPDGARIAAIINGRVVADADIKVRDLFILSMGDSFSSGEGNPDKAVVFDKSKVLNYDTRDMDLRGFPTRDGLRFNSGGASTLFVSDAQFQQRRARWLHQSCHRSLYSNHLRAALQIAIEDDKQQTSVTFLSMACTGA
;
A
#
# COMPACT_ATOMS: atom_id res chain seq x y z
N MET A 1 -82.58 49.87 -40.24
CA MET A 1 -82.39 49.36 -38.88
C MET A 1 -81.27 48.32 -38.94
N PHE A 2 -80.17 48.58 -38.24
CA PHE A 2 -78.88 47.87 -38.30
C PHE A 2 -78.91 46.45 -37.72
N LEU A 3 -77.92 45.62 -38.12
CA LEU A 3 -77.10 44.61 -37.37
C LEU A 3 -76.75 43.45 -38.35
N VAL A 4 -75.56 43.34 -38.97
CA VAL A 4 -74.21 42.99 -38.46
C VAL A 4 -74.30 41.87 -37.39
N GLY A 5 -73.80 40.64 -37.52
CA GLY A 5 -72.71 40.04 -38.28
C GLY A 5 -71.79 39.32 -37.27
N SER A 6 -71.47 38.03 -37.47
CA SER A 6 -70.28 37.36 -36.89
C SER A 6 -70.14 35.91 -37.39
N ILE A 7 -69.07 35.65 -38.14
CA ILE A 7 -68.58 34.33 -38.53
C ILE A 7 -67.43 33.99 -37.58
N VAL A 8 -67.50 32.84 -36.90
CA VAL A 8 -66.44 32.34 -36.02
C VAL A 8 -65.64 31.29 -36.78
N VAL A 9 -64.33 31.55 -36.98
CA VAL A 9 -63.35 30.62 -37.53
C VAL A 9 -62.62 29.96 -36.36
N LEU A 10 -62.73 28.63 -36.25
CA LEU A 10 -62.01 27.82 -35.26
C LEU A 10 -60.65 27.38 -35.83
N LEU A 11 -59.57 27.95 -35.30
CA LEU A 11 -58.19 27.53 -35.53
C LEU A 11 -57.81 26.39 -34.60
N SER A 12 -57.59 25.20 -35.15
CA SER A 12 -57.04 24.04 -34.44
C SER A 12 -55.52 24.13 -34.34
N LEU A 13 -54.99 24.45 -33.16
CA LEU A 13 -53.57 24.32 -32.84
C LEU A 13 -53.21 22.85 -32.58
N GLY A 14 -52.46 22.24 -33.50
CA GLY A 14 -51.84 20.94 -33.30
C GLY A 14 -50.67 21.04 -32.33
N ALA A 15 -50.79 20.40 -31.17
CA ALA A 15 -49.70 20.27 -30.21
C ALA A 15 -48.70 19.21 -30.71
N ALA A 16 -47.53 19.65 -31.17
CA ALA A 16 -46.40 18.76 -31.42
C ALA A 16 -45.83 18.28 -30.08
N CYS A 17 -46.08 17.03 -29.72
CA CYS A 17 -45.38 16.37 -28.62
C CYS A 17 -43.92 16.16 -29.01
N LEU A 18 -43.04 17.09 -28.59
CA LEU A 18 -41.61 16.80 -28.48
C LEU A 18 -41.44 15.78 -27.35
N SER A 19 -41.22 14.53 -27.72
CA SER A 19 -40.77 13.49 -26.80
C SER A 19 -39.39 13.87 -26.27
N ALA A 20 -39.34 14.41 -25.05
CA ALA A 20 -38.11 14.54 -24.29
C ALA A 20 -37.57 13.13 -24.04
N GLN A 21 -36.54 12.73 -24.80
CA GLN A 21 -35.77 11.54 -24.48
C GLN A 21 -35.13 11.79 -23.11
N ALA A 22 -35.58 11.05 -22.10
CA ALA A 22 -34.95 11.07 -20.78
C ALA A 22 -33.45 10.76 -20.97
N GLN A 23 -32.59 11.72 -20.65
CA GLN A 23 -31.16 11.46 -20.56
C GLN A 23 -30.97 10.34 -19.52
N PRO A 24 -30.23 9.27 -19.83
CA PRO A 24 -29.86 8.31 -18.79
C PRO A 24 -29.16 9.09 -17.68
N SER A 25 -29.64 8.96 -16.45
CA SER A 25 -28.94 9.50 -15.29
C SER A 25 -27.51 8.99 -15.34
N ALA A 26 -26.52 9.89 -15.37
CA ALA A 26 -25.13 9.48 -15.34
C ALA A 26 -24.94 8.55 -14.12
N GLY A 27 -24.44 7.34 -14.37
CA GLY A 27 -24.01 6.42 -13.32
C GLY A 27 -22.92 7.06 -12.47
N LYS A 28 -22.64 6.47 -11.32
CA LYS A 28 -21.56 6.94 -10.45
C LYS A 28 -20.26 6.23 -10.81
N THR A 29 -19.19 6.99 -11.02
CA THR A 29 -17.84 6.42 -11.10
C THR A 29 -17.36 6.07 -9.69
N GLU A 30 -17.00 4.81 -9.49
CA GLU A 30 -16.29 4.35 -8.30
C GLU A 30 -14.79 4.30 -8.60
N TRP A 31 -13.99 4.54 -7.55
CA TRP A 31 -12.54 4.55 -7.71
C TRP A 31 -11.81 4.22 -6.42
N ARG A 32 -10.58 3.73 -6.58
CA ARG A 32 -9.63 3.47 -5.50
C ARG A 32 -8.19 3.65 -5.98
N LEU A 33 -7.26 3.86 -5.07
CA LEU A 33 -5.84 3.78 -5.37
C LEU A 33 -5.46 2.36 -5.82
N ASP A 34 -4.55 2.28 -6.78
CA ASP A 34 -3.92 1.01 -7.12
C ASP A 34 -3.08 0.48 -5.95
N ASN A 35 -2.30 1.37 -5.32
CA ASN A 35 -1.45 1.05 -4.18
C ASN A 35 -1.57 2.11 -3.06
N PRO A 36 -2.40 1.88 -2.04
CA PRO A 36 -2.57 2.81 -0.91
C PRO A 36 -1.33 2.98 -0.02
N PHE A 37 -0.47 1.96 0.11
CA PHE A 37 0.76 2.02 0.91
C PHE A 37 1.98 1.99 0.00
N ARG A 38 2.44 3.17 -0.41
CA ARG A 38 3.45 3.33 -1.47
C ARG A 38 4.86 2.91 -1.04
N PHE A 39 5.07 2.62 0.25
CA PHE A 39 6.34 2.08 0.71
C PHE A 39 6.64 0.73 0.04
N PHE A 40 5.61 -0.09 -0.17
CA PHE A 40 5.69 -1.24 -1.06
C PHE A 40 5.63 -0.77 -2.51
N LYS A 41 6.56 -1.22 -3.35
CA LYS A 41 6.58 -0.82 -4.77
C LYS A 41 5.43 -1.44 -5.56
N ARG A 42 4.92 -2.60 -5.13
CA ARG A 42 3.83 -3.31 -5.81
C ARG A 42 2.55 -3.25 -5.00
N ALA A 43 1.45 -3.00 -5.70
CA ALA A 43 0.11 -3.03 -5.15
C ALA A 43 -0.22 -4.37 -4.47
N ASP A 44 0.26 -5.49 -5.02
CA ASP A 44 0.03 -6.84 -4.49
C ASP A 44 0.49 -6.99 -3.03
N ASP A 45 1.61 -6.36 -2.67
CA ASP A 45 2.17 -6.44 -1.32
C ASP A 45 1.25 -5.70 -0.33
N THR A 46 0.71 -4.53 -0.71
CA THR A 46 -0.32 -3.82 0.08
C THR A 46 -1.64 -4.60 0.13
N ALA A 47 -2.04 -5.19 -0.99
CA ALA A 47 -3.28 -5.96 -1.11
C ALA A 47 -3.24 -7.21 -0.22
N LEU A 48 -2.08 -7.85 -0.04
CA LEU A 48 -1.89 -8.97 0.89
C LEU A 48 -2.26 -8.58 2.32
N HIS A 49 -1.74 -7.44 2.80
CA HIS A 49 -2.06 -6.93 4.14
C HIS A 49 -3.54 -6.51 4.26
N ARG A 50 -4.10 -5.86 3.23
CA ARG A 50 -5.52 -5.48 3.23
C ARG A 50 -6.45 -6.68 3.22
N LYS A 51 -6.14 -7.73 2.46
CA LYS A 51 -6.89 -8.99 2.46
C LYS A 51 -6.88 -9.62 3.85
N ALA A 52 -5.72 -9.62 4.52
CA ALA A 52 -5.62 -10.11 5.89
C ALA A 52 -6.45 -9.25 6.88
N TYR A 53 -6.44 -7.92 6.72
CA TYR A 53 -7.22 -6.98 7.53
C TYR A 53 -8.74 -7.21 7.42
N ILE A 54 -9.25 -7.36 6.19
CA ILE A 54 -10.69 -7.58 5.95
C ILE A 54 -11.15 -8.91 6.57
N ALA A 55 -10.27 -9.90 6.62
CA ALA A 55 -10.55 -11.23 7.15
C ALA A 55 -10.34 -11.36 8.68
N LEU A 56 -10.12 -10.25 9.40
CA LEU A 56 -10.01 -10.25 10.85
C LEU A 56 -11.40 -10.40 11.50
N ASN A 57 -11.47 -11.17 12.59
CA ASN A 57 -12.62 -11.20 13.47
C ASN A 57 -12.61 -10.02 14.47
N ASP A 58 -13.67 -9.89 15.27
CA ASP A 58 -13.84 -8.75 16.18
C ASP A 58 -12.76 -8.65 17.27
N GLU A 59 -12.25 -9.78 17.76
CA GLU A 59 -11.14 -9.79 18.74
C GLU A 59 -9.82 -9.37 18.07
N GLU A 60 -9.54 -9.90 16.88
CA GLU A 60 -8.35 -9.56 16.10
C GLU A 60 -8.34 -8.07 15.72
N ARG A 61 -9.50 -7.45 15.47
CA ARG A 61 -9.65 -6.02 15.19
C ARG A 61 -9.25 -5.10 16.34
N LEU A 62 -9.14 -5.61 17.57
CA LEU A 62 -8.60 -4.82 18.69
C LEU A 62 -7.09 -4.56 18.53
N ARG A 63 -6.39 -5.38 17.74
CA ARG A 63 -4.93 -5.30 17.49
C ARG A 63 -4.62 -5.69 16.04
N PRO A 64 -5.17 -4.97 15.05
CA PRO A 64 -5.31 -5.47 13.69
C PRO A 64 -3.96 -5.73 13.03
N ILE A 65 -3.00 -4.82 13.18
CA ILE A 65 -1.67 -5.00 12.57
C ILE A 65 -0.96 -6.24 13.12
N LEU A 66 -0.99 -6.47 14.43
CA LEU A 66 -0.35 -7.65 15.04
C LEU A 66 -1.08 -8.95 14.65
N ALA A 67 -2.41 -8.92 14.51
CA ALA A 67 -3.18 -10.07 14.05
C ALA A 67 -2.83 -10.42 12.59
N ILE A 68 -2.71 -9.42 11.72
CA ILE A 68 -2.28 -9.58 10.33
C ILE A 68 -0.88 -10.18 10.27
N GLU A 69 0.09 -9.63 11.03
CA GLU A 69 1.46 -10.15 11.04
C GLU A 69 1.52 -11.61 11.46
N ARG A 70 0.78 -12.01 12.51
CA ARG A 70 0.68 -13.40 12.96
C ARG A 70 0.07 -14.31 11.90
N ARG A 71 -0.93 -13.82 11.16
CA ARG A 71 -1.57 -14.59 10.08
C ARG A 71 -0.60 -14.80 8.93
N LEU A 72 0.04 -13.74 8.45
CA LEU A 72 0.99 -13.79 7.33
C LEU A 72 2.27 -14.58 7.70
N ALA A 73 2.70 -14.55 8.97
CA ALA A 73 3.84 -15.35 9.43
C ALA A 73 3.62 -16.86 9.27
N LYS A 74 2.37 -17.35 9.21
CA LYS A 74 2.09 -18.79 9.00
C LYS A 74 2.61 -19.28 7.65
N GLU A 75 2.58 -18.43 6.62
CA GLU A 75 3.09 -18.75 5.28
C GLU A 75 4.61 -19.00 5.28
N THR A 76 5.31 -18.52 6.30
CA THR A 76 6.75 -18.67 6.47
C THR A 76 7.14 -19.57 7.65
N GLY A 77 6.24 -20.46 8.08
CA GLY A 77 6.49 -21.36 9.20
C GLY A 77 6.65 -20.64 10.55
N GLY A 78 6.08 -19.44 10.69
CA GLY A 78 6.17 -18.60 11.88
C GLY A 78 7.37 -17.65 11.89
N LEU A 79 8.17 -17.57 10.82
CA LEU A 79 9.40 -16.77 10.77
C LEU A 79 9.16 -15.30 10.37
N GLY A 80 7.89 -14.89 10.30
CA GLY A 80 7.48 -13.53 9.97
C GLY A 80 7.27 -13.30 8.48
N TRP A 81 6.45 -12.32 8.12
CA TRP A 81 6.14 -12.00 6.72
C TRP A 81 7.27 -11.22 6.03
N ALA A 82 7.95 -10.34 6.76
CA ALA A 82 8.98 -9.44 6.23
C ALA A 82 10.16 -10.16 5.56
N ARG A 83 10.43 -11.41 5.95
CA ARG A 83 11.52 -12.20 5.35
C ARG A 83 11.33 -12.48 3.86
N THR A 84 10.09 -12.47 3.35
CA THR A 84 9.82 -12.74 1.93
C THR A 84 10.47 -11.68 1.03
N PHE A 85 10.65 -10.46 1.54
CA PHE A 85 11.38 -9.39 0.86
C PHE A 85 12.90 -9.63 0.81
N HIS A 86 13.44 -10.41 1.76
CA HIS A 86 14.85 -10.78 1.81
C HIS A 86 15.15 -12.06 1.03
N ASP A 87 14.21 -13.01 1.02
CA ASP A 87 14.37 -14.31 0.36
C ASP A 87 13.95 -14.30 -1.11
N GLY A 88 13.07 -13.36 -1.49
CA GLY A 88 12.52 -13.25 -2.84
C GLY A 88 13.31 -12.31 -3.74
N ARG A 89 12.63 -11.32 -4.31
CA ARG A 89 13.19 -10.33 -5.26
C ARG A 89 14.25 -9.40 -4.65
N GLY A 90 14.43 -9.45 -3.34
CA GLY A 90 15.28 -8.51 -2.65
C GLY A 90 14.54 -7.23 -2.23
N VAL A 91 15.15 -6.62 -1.22
CA VAL A 91 14.62 -5.50 -0.44
C VAL A 91 14.53 -4.22 -1.28
N SER A 92 15.60 -3.88 -2.00
CA SER A 92 15.66 -2.69 -2.86
C SER A 92 14.71 -2.76 -4.05
N GLU A 93 14.44 -3.94 -4.60
CA GLU A 93 13.50 -4.12 -5.71
C GLU A 93 12.03 -4.03 -5.27
N SER A 94 11.75 -4.40 -4.02
CA SER A 94 10.38 -4.52 -3.53
C SER A 94 9.89 -3.30 -2.76
N LEU A 95 10.81 -2.50 -2.22
CA LEU A 95 10.49 -1.45 -1.27
C LEU A 95 11.11 -0.11 -1.70
N ASN A 96 10.43 0.99 -1.38
CA ASN A 96 10.97 2.34 -1.58
C ASN A 96 11.92 2.68 -0.42
N LEU A 97 13.14 2.15 -0.52
CA LEU A 97 14.21 2.25 0.47
C LEU A 97 15.39 3.06 -0.05
N GLU A 98 16.12 3.66 0.87
CA GLU A 98 17.51 4.13 0.72
C GLU A 98 17.76 5.39 -0.13
N SER A 99 17.09 5.55 -1.27
CA SER A 99 17.32 6.72 -2.11
C SER A 99 16.94 8.02 -1.38
N CYS A 100 15.97 7.97 -0.47
CA CYS A 100 15.52 9.12 0.30
C CYS A 100 16.37 9.54 1.50
N TRP A 101 17.26 8.68 2.01
CA TRP A 101 17.87 8.92 3.33
C TRP A 101 19.05 9.89 3.30
N TYR A 102 19.66 10.07 2.13
CA TYR A 102 20.92 10.80 2.00
C TYR A 102 20.86 11.97 1.02
N THR A 103 19.97 11.94 0.01
CA THR A 103 19.78 13.09 -0.89
C THR A 103 18.31 13.28 -1.25
N ALA A 104 17.84 14.54 -1.20
CA ALA A 104 16.47 14.88 -1.58
C ALA A 104 16.19 14.56 -3.07
N ALA A 105 17.19 14.65 -3.94
CA ALA A 105 17.06 14.31 -5.36
C ALA A 105 16.66 12.85 -5.57
N ALA A 106 17.19 11.95 -4.74
CA ALA A 106 16.93 10.52 -4.85
C ALA A 106 15.57 10.11 -4.22
N CYS A 107 14.88 11.01 -3.50
CA CYS A 107 13.47 10.84 -3.15
C CYS A 107 12.51 11.06 -4.33
N GLY A 108 12.85 11.94 -5.27
CA GLY A 108 12.09 12.21 -6.49
C GLY A 108 10.56 12.23 -6.32
N GLY A 109 9.87 11.49 -7.19
CA GLY A 109 8.41 11.37 -7.20
C GLY A 109 7.79 10.51 -6.08
N TYR A 110 8.60 9.90 -5.22
CA TYR A 110 8.08 9.13 -4.08
C TYR A 110 7.49 10.07 -3.03
N VAL A 111 8.31 10.99 -2.49
CA VAL A 111 7.89 11.98 -1.47
C VAL A 111 7.17 13.19 -2.08
N HIS A 112 7.39 13.47 -3.36
CA HIS A 112 6.71 14.54 -4.10
C HIS A 112 6.01 13.96 -5.35
N PRO A 113 4.93 13.19 -5.18
CA PRO A 113 4.20 12.64 -6.32
C PRO A 113 3.66 13.75 -7.21
N LYS A 114 3.67 13.53 -8.53
CA LYS A 114 3.01 14.40 -9.52
C LYS A 114 1.65 13.85 -9.95
N SER A 115 1.43 12.57 -9.67
CA SER A 115 0.19 11.86 -9.93
C SER A 115 0.11 10.62 -9.04
N HIS A 116 -1.10 10.10 -8.91
CA HIS A 116 -1.37 8.80 -8.30
C HIS A 116 -2.03 7.89 -9.32
N LYS A 117 -1.59 6.63 -9.35
CA LYS A 117 -2.28 5.59 -10.09
C LYS A 117 -3.53 5.17 -9.31
N VAL A 118 -4.68 5.27 -9.95
CA VAL A 118 -5.98 4.84 -9.42
C VAL A 118 -6.62 3.85 -10.39
N LYS A 119 -7.57 3.07 -9.88
CA LYS A 119 -8.48 2.26 -10.67
C LYS A 119 -9.86 2.89 -10.64
N VAL A 120 -10.47 3.05 -11.80
CA VAL A 120 -11.83 3.59 -11.98
C VAL A 120 -12.73 2.55 -12.63
N TRP A 121 -14.01 2.54 -12.25
CA TRP A 121 -15.04 1.73 -12.89
C TRP A 121 -16.41 2.37 -12.70
N ALA A 122 -17.36 2.06 -13.58
CA ALA A 122 -18.75 2.48 -13.45
C ALA A 122 -19.65 1.24 -13.22
N PRO A 123 -20.02 0.93 -11.96
CA PRO A 123 -20.88 -0.22 -11.66
C PRO A 123 -22.15 -0.22 -12.51
N GLY A 124 -22.46 -1.37 -13.12
CA GLY A 124 -23.67 -1.54 -13.93
C GLY A 124 -23.56 -1.09 -15.39
N ILE A 125 -22.45 -0.49 -15.82
CA ILE A 125 -22.22 -0.10 -17.22
C ILE A 125 -21.31 -1.14 -17.89
N THR A 126 -21.89 -2.06 -18.66
CA THR A 126 -21.16 -3.21 -19.23
C THR A 126 -20.61 -2.96 -20.63
N GLU A 127 -21.01 -1.86 -21.25
CA GLU A 127 -20.60 -1.46 -22.58
C GLU A 127 -19.14 -0.97 -22.60
N PRO A 128 -18.45 -1.07 -23.75
CA PRO A 128 -17.17 -0.40 -23.94
C PRO A 128 -17.32 1.11 -23.76
N CYS A 129 -16.34 1.72 -23.09
CA CYS A 129 -16.34 3.16 -22.83
C CYS A 129 -14.93 3.75 -22.95
N VAL A 130 -14.85 5.07 -23.04
CA VAL A 130 -13.59 5.82 -22.95
C VAL A 130 -13.61 6.62 -21.66
N TRP A 131 -12.67 6.35 -20.77
CA TRP A 131 -12.39 7.20 -19.61
C TRP A 131 -11.59 8.41 -20.06
N ARG A 132 -12.04 9.61 -19.74
CA ARG A 132 -11.39 10.87 -20.14
C ARG A 132 -11.23 11.82 -18.97
N TRP A 133 -10.10 12.52 -18.95
CA TRP A 133 -9.77 13.59 -18.01
C TRP A 133 -8.81 14.60 -18.64
N ASN A 134 -8.50 15.68 -17.93
CA ASN A 134 -7.60 16.74 -18.45
C ASN A 134 -6.16 16.27 -18.73
N GLY A 135 -5.78 15.06 -18.28
CA GLY A 135 -4.45 14.48 -18.47
C GLY A 135 -4.39 13.34 -19.48
N GLY A 136 -5.50 12.97 -20.11
CA GLY A 136 -5.53 11.90 -21.10
C GLY A 136 -6.87 11.19 -21.22
N GLU A 137 -6.85 10.12 -21.99
CA GLU A 137 -7.97 9.20 -22.11
C GLU A 137 -7.48 7.76 -22.22
N VAL A 138 -8.31 6.81 -21.80
CA VAL A 138 -8.06 5.37 -21.94
C VAL A 138 -9.35 4.64 -22.29
N ALA A 139 -9.29 3.77 -23.29
CA ALA A 139 -10.41 2.92 -23.66
C ALA A 139 -10.50 1.71 -22.70
N ALA A 140 -11.71 1.37 -22.30
CA ALA A 140 -12.03 0.18 -21.53
C ALA A 140 -12.99 -0.70 -22.35
N ALA A 141 -12.69 -2.01 -22.44
CA ALA A 141 -13.56 -2.96 -23.13
C ALA A 141 -14.92 -3.11 -22.44
N VAL A 142 -14.96 -2.92 -21.12
CA VAL A 142 -16.16 -2.98 -20.26
C VAL A 142 -16.04 -1.87 -19.21
N CYS A 143 -16.97 -0.93 -19.18
CA CYS A 143 -16.87 0.24 -18.28
C CYS A 143 -16.97 -0.11 -16.79
N SER A 144 -17.62 -1.23 -16.46
CA SER A 144 -17.74 -1.75 -15.10
C SER A 144 -16.50 -2.51 -14.62
N ALA A 145 -15.51 -2.73 -15.49
CA ALA A 145 -14.22 -3.31 -15.12
C ALA A 145 -13.25 -2.23 -14.65
N GLU A 146 -12.42 -2.57 -13.66
CA GLU A 146 -11.39 -1.67 -13.15
C GLU A 146 -10.40 -1.28 -14.26
N THR A 147 -10.27 0.02 -14.49
CA THR A 147 -9.35 0.59 -15.48
C THR A 147 -8.32 1.47 -14.77
N GLU A 148 -7.03 1.23 -15.02
CA GLU A 148 -5.95 2.03 -14.44
C GLU A 148 -5.80 3.38 -15.14
N ILE A 149 -5.75 4.46 -14.36
CA ILE A 149 -5.46 5.82 -14.83
C ILE A 149 -4.49 6.53 -13.88
N ASN A 150 -3.77 7.53 -14.37
CA ASN A 150 -2.94 8.40 -13.56
C ASN A 150 -3.65 9.74 -13.33
N VAL A 151 -4.04 10.00 -12.08
CA VAL A 151 -4.71 11.24 -11.67
C VAL A 151 -3.66 12.25 -11.21
N PRO A 152 -3.63 13.48 -11.75
CA PRO A 152 -2.73 14.54 -11.32
C PRO A 152 -2.84 14.85 -9.82
N TYR A 153 -1.72 15.18 -9.20
CA TYR A 153 -1.62 15.61 -7.80
C TYR A 153 -0.91 16.97 -7.72
N PRO A 154 -1.35 17.91 -6.86
CA PRO A 154 -2.35 17.78 -5.79
C PRO A 154 -3.80 18.07 -6.19
N ASP A 155 -4.03 18.57 -7.39
CA ASP A 155 -5.33 19.15 -7.75
C ASP A 155 -6.40 18.09 -8.06
N GLY A 156 -5.98 16.86 -8.38
CA GLY A 156 -6.91 15.82 -8.81
C GLY A 156 -7.34 15.99 -10.26
N ALA A 157 -8.43 15.33 -10.64
CA ALA A 157 -9.09 15.53 -11.92
C ALA A 157 -10.55 15.07 -11.88
N ARG A 158 -11.40 15.70 -12.69
CA ARG A 158 -12.70 15.15 -13.06
C ARG A 158 -12.50 14.06 -14.09
N ILE A 159 -12.98 12.86 -13.79
CA ILE A 159 -12.89 11.68 -14.65
C ILE A 159 -14.29 11.35 -15.15
N ALA A 160 -14.46 11.23 -16.47
CA ALA A 160 -15.73 10.89 -17.10
C ALA A 160 -15.60 9.61 -17.96
N ALA A 161 -16.53 8.69 -17.81
CA ALA A 161 -16.77 7.60 -18.75
C ALA A 161 -17.66 8.09 -19.89
N ILE A 162 -17.22 7.86 -21.12
CA ILE A 162 -17.89 8.34 -22.33
C ILE A 162 -18.26 7.17 -23.23
N ILE A 163 -19.53 7.12 -23.64
CA ILE A 163 -20.08 6.16 -24.62
C ILE A 163 -20.76 6.95 -25.72
N ASN A 164 -20.39 6.73 -26.98
CA ASN A 164 -20.96 7.40 -28.15
C ASN A 164 -21.00 8.94 -28.00
N GLY A 165 -19.95 9.53 -27.43
CA GLY A 165 -19.83 10.98 -27.20
C GLY A 165 -20.64 11.53 -26.02
N ARG A 166 -21.34 10.68 -25.26
CA ARG A 166 -22.11 11.09 -24.06
C ARG A 166 -21.41 10.63 -22.80
N VAL A 167 -21.36 11.51 -21.80
CA VAL A 167 -20.92 11.15 -20.44
C VAL A 167 -21.97 10.24 -19.82
N VAL A 168 -21.56 9.03 -19.44
CA VAL A 168 -22.44 8.02 -18.84
C VAL A 168 -22.15 7.79 -17.37
N ALA A 169 -20.97 8.18 -16.88
CA ALA A 169 -20.63 8.24 -15.48
C ALA A 169 -19.47 9.21 -15.27
N ASP A 170 -19.39 9.85 -14.10
CA ASP A 170 -18.25 10.71 -13.77
C ASP A 170 -18.01 10.80 -12.25
N ALA A 171 -16.81 11.28 -11.90
CA ALA A 171 -16.44 11.61 -10.52
C ALA A 171 -15.30 12.63 -10.50
N ASP A 172 -15.30 13.50 -9.48
CA ASP A 172 -14.12 14.27 -9.11
C ASP A 172 -13.22 13.40 -8.23
N ILE A 173 -12.03 13.08 -8.74
CA ILE A 173 -11.04 12.27 -8.03
C ILE A 173 -9.96 13.19 -7.47
N LYS A 174 -9.86 13.24 -6.14
CA LYS A 174 -8.77 13.89 -5.41
C LYS A 174 -8.23 12.95 -4.35
N VAL A 175 -6.96 12.59 -4.48
CA VAL A 175 -6.29 11.66 -3.56
C VAL A 175 -5.93 12.38 -2.27
N ARG A 176 -6.26 11.77 -1.12
CA ARG A 176 -5.75 12.19 0.17
C ARG A 176 -4.35 11.62 0.32
N ASP A 177 -3.30 12.44 0.25
CA ASP A 177 -1.93 11.99 0.45
C ASP A 177 -1.45 12.30 1.87
N LEU A 178 -0.89 11.30 2.55
CA LEU A 178 -0.28 11.40 3.86
C LEU A 178 1.20 11.06 3.76
N PHE A 179 2.04 12.05 4.05
CA PHE A 179 3.46 11.82 4.26
C PHE A 179 3.74 11.59 5.75
N ILE A 180 4.26 10.40 6.07
CA ILE A 180 4.63 9.99 7.43
C ILE A 180 6.14 9.84 7.51
N LEU A 181 6.76 10.72 8.31
CA LEU A 181 8.18 10.67 8.64
C LEU A 181 8.37 10.01 10.02
N SER A 182 9.11 8.91 10.05
CA SER A 182 9.52 8.23 11.28
C SER A 182 10.91 8.70 11.71
N MET A 183 11.02 9.17 12.96
CA MET A 183 12.28 9.59 13.58
C MET A 183 12.37 9.01 14.99
N GLY A 184 13.60 8.89 15.50
CA GLY A 184 13.88 8.45 16.87
C GLY A 184 14.94 7.37 16.94
N ASP A 185 15.03 6.78 18.13
CA ASP A 185 16.05 5.84 18.56
C ASP A 185 15.75 4.38 18.13
N SER A 186 16.26 3.43 18.91
CA SER A 186 16.07 1.99 18.77
C SER A 186 14.60 1.54 18.76
N PHE A 187 13.72 2.20 19.53
CA PHE A 187 12.29 1.85 19.55
C PHE A 187 11.62 2.22 18.23
N SER A 188 11.96 3.39 17.69
CA SER A 188 11.43 3.89 16.42
C SER A 188 12.00 3.15 15.23
N SER A 189 13.25 2.68 15.30
CA SER A 189 13.89 1.91 14.22
C SER A 189 13.32 0.48 14.12
N GLY A 190 12.85 -0.07 15.23
CA GLY A 190 12.36 -1.44 15.32
C GLY A 190 13.43 -2.43 15.80
N GLU A 191 14.45 -1.94 16.50
CA GLU A 191 15.46 -2.80 17.11
C GLU A 191 14.84 -3.92 17.96
N GLY A 192 15.48 -5.08 17.95
CA GLY A 192 14.95 -6.32 18.52
C GLY A 192 14.02 -7.11 17.59
N ASN A 193 13.46 -6.50 16.54
CA ASN A 193 12.57 -7.17 15.59
C ASN A 193 13.14 -7.13 14.16
N PRO A 194 14.15 -7.93 13.80
CA PRO A 194 14.67 -7.96 12.44
C PRO A 194 13.66 -8.51 11.42
N ASP A 195 13.73 -8.03 10.18
CA ASP A 195 12.89 -8.50 9.07
C ASP A 195 13.09 -10.00 8.81
N LYS A 196 14.35 -10.46 8.89
CA LYS A 196 14.72 -11.86 8.90
C LYS A 196 15.51 -12.16 10.16
N ALA A 197 14.87 -12.85 11.10
CA ALA A 197 15.49 -13.28 12.33
C ALA A 197 16.64 -14.26 12.10
N VAL A 198 17.52 -14.32 13.08
CA VAL A 198 18.57 -15.34 13.14
C VAL A 198 17.92 -16.69 13.41
N VAL A 199 18.45 -17.75 12.79
CA VAL A 199 18.01 -19.11 13.10
C VAL A 199 18.95 -19.67 14.16
N PHE A 200 18.39 -20.26 15.21
CA PHE A 200 19.14 -20.91 16.27
C PHE A 200 19.17 -22.44 16.07
N ASP A 201 20.31 -23.04 16.36
CA ASP A 201 20.49 -24.48 16.49
C ASP A 201 19.87 -24.94 17.81
N LYS A 202 18.83 -25.78 17.73
CA LYS A 202 18.13 -26.29 18.92
C LYS A 202 18.92 -27.37 19.66
N SER A 203 19.96 -27.93 19.04
CA SER A 203 20.77 -29.00 19.63
C SER A 203 22.03 -28.50 20.32
N LYS A 204 22.33 -27.20 20.22
CA LYS A 204 23.58 -26.62 20.71
C LYS A 204 23.32 -25.41 21.60
N VAL A 205 24.09 -25.33 22.68
CA VAL A 205 24.12 -24.17 23.57
C VAL A 205 25.52 -23.58 23.63
N LEU A 206 25.58 -22.26 23.75
CA LEU A 206 26.80 -21.51 24.02
C LEU A 206 26.89 -21.21 25.51
N ASN A 207 28.07 -21.44 26.06
CA ASN A 207 28.39 -21.11 27.45
C ASN A 207 29.46 -20.01 27.42
N TYR A 208 29.16 -18.87 28.06
CA TYR A 208 30.04 -17.72 28.18
C TYR A 208 30.61 -17.59 29.59
N ASP A 209 30.72 -18.70 30.31
CA ASP A 209 31.11 -18.70 31.73
C ASP A 209 32.39 -17.92 31.96
N THR A 210 32.29 -16.99 32.90
CA THR A 210 33.44 -16.36 33.53
C THR A 210 33.57 -16.91 34.95
N ARG A 211 34.70 -16.68 35.63
CA ARG A 211 34.91 -17.20 37.00
C ARG A 211 33.80 -16.82 37.98
N ASP A 212 33.08 -15.72 37.72
CA ASP A 212 32.15 -15.10 38.67
C ASP A 212 30.68 -15.08 38.18
N MET A 213 30.38 -15.60 36.98
CA MET A 213 29.03 -15.62 36.42
C MET A 213 28.72 -16.92 35.69
N ASP A 214 27.63 -17.57 36.07
CA ASP A 214 27.03 -18.69 35.33
C ASP A 214 26.29 -18.16 34.10
N LEU A 215 26.94 -18.29 32.94
CA LEU A 215 26.44 -17.83 31.64
C LEU A 215 26.34 -19.04 30.68
N ARG A 216 25.81 -20.16 31.18
CA ARG A 216 25.54 -21.37 30.40
C ARG A 216 24.18 -21.31 29.70
N GLY A 217 24.05 -22.04 28.60
CA GLY A 217 22.74 -22.33 28.00
C GLY A 217 22.24 -21.30 26.97
N PHE A 218 23.10 -20.43 26.45
CA PHE A 218 22.68 -19.44 25.46
C PHE A 218 22.39 -20.09 24.09
N PRO A 219 21.42 -19.57 23.31
CA PRO A 219 21.14 -20.08 21.98
C PRO A 219 22.34 -19.98 21.06
N THR A 220 22.64 -21.08 20.36
CA THR A 220 23.67 -21.11 19.33
C THR A 220 23.07 -20.77 17.98
N ARG A 221 23.70 -19.94 17.16
CA ARG A 221 23.21 -19.69 15.80
C ARG A 221 23.40 -20.93 14.92
N ASP A 222 22.38 -21.28 14.16
CA ASP A 222 22.38 -22.44 13.27
C ASP A 222 23.50 -22.39 12.23
N GLY A 223 24.17 -23.53 12.05
CA GLY A 223 25.25 -23.74 11.09
C GLY A 223 26.54 -22.96 11.34
N LEU A 224 26.68 -22.27 12.49
CA LEU A 224 27.99 -21.79 12.93
C LEU A 224 28.79 -22.96 13.51
N ARG A 225 29.99 -23.17 12.97
CA ARG A 225 30.94 -24.15 13.50
C ARG A 225 31.73 -23.48 14.62
N PHE A 226 31.45 -23.88 15.85
CA PHE A 226 32.32 -23.59 16.98
C PHE A 226 33.39 -24.68 17.01
N ASN A 227 34.67 -24.31 16.97
CA ASN A 227 35.72 -25.29 17.20
C ASN A 227 35.50 -25.89 18.59
N SER A 228 35.37 -27.21 18.64
CA SER A 228 35.17 -28.01 19.84
C SER A 228 36.39 -27.87 20.77
N GLY A 229 36.45 -26.81 21.56
CA GLY A 229 37.62 -26.54 22.39
C GLY A 229 37.66 -25.23 23.18
N GLY A 230 36.56 -24.47 23.24
CA GLY A 230 36.50 -23.32 24.16
C GLY A 230 37.29 -22.09 23.70
N ALA A 231 36.95 -21.57 22.52
CA ALA A 231 36.98 -20.13 22.20
C ALA A 231 36.49 -20.01 20.76
N SER A 232 35.28 -19.48 20.58
CA SER A 232 34.80 -19.13 19.25
C SER A 232 35.59 -17.94 18.73
N THR A 233 36.47 -18.14 17.74
CA THR A 233 37.06 -17.03 16.96
C THR A 233 36.13 -16.55 15.84
N LEU A 234 34.82 -16.81 15.93
CA LEU A 234 33.84 -16.21 15.01
C LEU A 234 33.67 -14.74 15.39
N PHE A 235 34.52 -13.91 14.80
CA PHE A 235 34.36 -12.47 14.84
C PHE A 235 33.13 -12.06 14.05
N VAL A 236 32.54 -10.92 14.39
CA VAL A 236 31.44 -10.32 13.62
C VAL A 236 31.84 -10.17 12.15
N SER A 237 33.12 -9.96 11.83
CA SER A 237 33.64 -9.85 10.46
C SER A 237 33.65 -11.16 9.66
N ASP A 238 33.43 -12.32 10.29
CA ASP A 238 33.47 -13.61 9.61
C ASP A 238 32.34 -13.74 8.55
N ALA A 239 32.68 -14.28 7.37
CA ALA A 239 31.73 -14.38 6.27
C ALA A 239 30.53 -15.28 6.59
N GLN A 240 30.73 -16.38 7.34
CA GLN A 240 29.65 -17.26 7.78
C GLN A 240 28.74 -16.54 8.79
N PHE A 241 29.33 -15.75 9.69
CA PHE A 241 28.56 -14.90 10.60
C PHE A 241 27.72 -13.88 9.82
N GLN A 242 28.34 -13.17 8.86
CA GLN A 242 27.69 -12.14 8.05
C GLN A 242 26.59 -12.69 7.14
N GLN A 243 26.74 -13.90 6.62
CA GLN A 243 25.70 -14.56 5.84
C GLN A 243 24.47 -14.90 6.69
N ARG A 244 24.69 -15.31 7.95
CA ARG A 244 23.66 -15.79 8.86
C ARG A 244 23.13 -14.72 9.81
N ARG A 245 23.62 -13.49 9.72
CA ARG A 245 23.19 -12.35 10.55
C ARG A 245 21.70 -12.05 10.36
N ALA A 246 21.11 -11.40 11.36
CA ALA A 246 19.77 -10.85 11.24
C ALA A 246 19.72 -9.84 10.09
N ARG A 247 18.64 -9.86 9.30
CA ARG A 247 18.46 -8.89 8.21
C ARG A 247 17.48 -7.81 8.60
N TRP A 248 17.79 -6.60 8.16
CA TRP A 248 17.08 -5.36 8.45
C TRP A 248 16.93 -4.60 7.13
N LEU A 249 15.98 -3.68 7.07
CA LEU A 249 15.85 -2.72 5.97
C LEU A 249 17.10 -1.86 5.85
N HIS A 250 17.63 -1.42 6.99
CA HIS A 250 18.93 -0.75 7.06
C HIS A 250 19.77 -1.44 8.13
N GLN A 251 20.85 -2.09 7.74
CA GLN A 251 21.65 -2.94 8.62
C GLN A 251 22.23 -2.18 9.82
N SER A 252 22.81 -0.99 9.64
CA SER A 252 23.47 -0.27 10.74
C SER A 252 22.48 0.37 11.72
N CYS A 253 21.42 1.00 11.19
CA CYS A 253 20.38 1.63 11.99
C CYS A 253 19.33 0.69 12.58
N HIS A 254 19.41 -0.62 12.31
CA HIS A 254 18.39 -1.61 12.70
C HIS A 254 16.96 -1.20 12.29
N ARG A 255 16.80 -0.57 11.11
CA ARG A 255 15.46 -0.23 10.60
C ARG A 255 14.75 -1.50 10.18
N SER A 256 13.50 -1.68 10.61
CA SER A 256 12.71 -2.86 10.27
C SER A 256 11.32 -2.54 9.75
N LEU A 257 10.80 -3.43 8.90
CA LEU A 257 9.39 -3.58 8.56
C LEU A 257 8.49 -3.82 9.78
N TYR A 258 9.06 -4.28 10.89
CA TYR A 258 8.37 -4.47 12.17
C TYR A 258 8.49 -3.27 13.11
N SER A 259 9.02 -2.13 12.66
CA SER A 259 9.01 -0.91 13.48
C SER A 259 7.58 -0.46 13.76
N ASN A 260 7.34 0.06 14.97
CA ASN A 260 6.00 0.50 15.36
C ASN A 260 5.47 1.64 14.46
N HIS A 261 6.37 2.50 13.99
CA HIS A 261 5.99 3.57 13.06
C HIS A 261 5.59 3.03 11.68
N LEU A 262 6.30 2.04 11.13
CA LEU A 262 5.90 1.43 9.86
C LEU A 262 4.57 0.68 10.02
N ARG A 263 4.40 -0.07 11.11
CA ARG A 263 3.15 -0.75 11.45
C ARG A 263 1.97 0.20 11.49
N ALA A 264 2.12 1.35 12.16
CA ALA A 264 1.08 2.37 12.22
C ALA A 264 0.78 2.97 10.84
N ALA A 265 1.82 3.30 10.06
CA ALA A 265 1.65 3.85 8.71
C ALA A 265 0.93 2.86 7.76
N LEU A 266 1.31 1.57 7.81
CA LEU A 266 0.66 0.52 7.06
C LEU A 266 -0.79 0.32 7.50
N GLN A 267 -1.04 0.34 8.82
CA GLN A 267 -2.40 0.24 9.36
C GLN A 267 -3.29 1.37 8.85
N ILE A 268 -2.83 2.63 8.86
CA ILE A 268 -3.57 3.78 8.31
C ILE A 268 -3.97 3.53 6.85
N ALA A 269 -3.08 2.95 6.04
CA ALA A 269 -3.36 2.69 4.62
C ALA A 269 -4.38 1.55 4.41
N ILE A 270 -4.32 0.49 5.21
CA ILE A 270 -5.19 -0.69 5.05
C ILE A 270 -6.54 -0.54 5.75
N GLU A 271 -6.70 0.38 6.70
CA GLU A 271 -7.97 0.68 7.37
C GLU A 271 -8.88 1.61 6.55
N ASP A 272 -8.35 2.28 5.53
CA ASP A 272 -9.17 3.07 4.61
C ASP A 272 -10.01 2.14 3.72
N ASP A 273 -11.28 1.99 4.07
CA ASP A 273 -12.23 1.13 3.36
C ASP A 273 -12.38 1.49 1.88
N LYS A 274 -12.31 2.79 1.56
CA LYS A 274 -12.42 3.28 0.19
C LYS A 274 -11.09 3.21 -0.57
N GLN A 275 -9.97 3.02 0.14
CA GLN A 275 -8.63 3.02 -0.45
C GLN A 275 -8.33 4.31 -1.23
N GLN A 276 -8.71 5.46 -0.67
CA GLN A 276 -8.55 6.79 -1.28
C GLN A 276 -7.43 7.60 -0.61
N THR A 277 -6.78 7.02 0.40
CA THR A 277 -5.63 7.54 1.12
C THR A 277 -4.34 6.92 0.60
N SER A 278 -3.48 7.74 0.01
CA SER A 278 -2.11 7.38 -0.33
C SER A 278 -1.22 7.66 0.88
N VAL A 279 -0.56 6.64 1.42
CA VAL A 279 0.40 6.76 2.50
C VAL A 279 1.81 6.60 1.95
N THR A 280 2.58 7.66 2.12
CA THR A 280 4.02 7.70 1.83
C THR A 280 4.77 7.65 3.16
N PHE A 281 5.54 6.58 3.39
CA PHE A 281 6.30 6.39 4.62
C PHE A 281 7.79 6.55 4.38
N LEU A 282 8.47 7.30 5.25
CA LEU A 282 9.92 7.45 5.27
C LEU A 282 10.43 7.28 6.70
N SER A 283 11.34 6.32 6.92
CA SER A 283 11.99 6.16 8.23
C SER A 283 13.42 6.70 8.22
N MET A 284 13.66 7.68 9.08
CA MET A 284 14.97 8.21 9.44
C MET A 284 15.45 7.72 10.81
N ALA A 285 14.62 6.97 11.55
CA ALA A 285 14.95 6.41 12.85
C ALA A 285 16.20 5.52 12.82
N CYS A 286 17.01 5.52 13.86
CA CYS A 286 18.24 4.76 13.93
C CYS A 286 18.48 4.29 15.36
N THR A 287 18.89 3.04 15.54
CA THR A 287 19.38 2.60 16.85
C THR A 287 20.58 3.45 17.29
N GLY A 288 20.67 3.72 18.60
CA GLY A 288 21.74 4.50 19.20
C GLY A 288 21.74 6.00 18.86
N ALA A 289 20.66 6.51 18.28
CA ALA A 289 20.43 7.94 18.04
C ALA A 289 20.10 8.71 19.32
#